data_AF-A0A8J7Q6I3-F1
#
_entry.id   AF-A0A8J7Q6I3-F1
#
_cell.length_a   1.000
_cell.length_b   1.000
_cell.length_c   1.000
_cell.angle_alpha   90.00
_cell.angle_beta   90.00
_cell.angle_gamma   90.00
#
_symmetry.space_group_name_H-M   'P 1'
#
loop_
_entity.id
_entity.type
_entity.pdbx_description
1 polymer ?
#
loop_
_entity_poly.entity_id
_entity_poly.type
_entity_poly.pdbx_seq_one_letter_code
_entity_poly.pdbx_strand_id
1 'polypeptide(L)'
;MPDAAATRELLARHHRWLAHYLRSLLPDAGEAESAWRETALRISRRGHEGPAPAFGAWAERIAGQVANERRKAAPRASFSDDLFRQLADASGPAAEKVEARARALAECLLQ
;
A
#
# COMPACT_ATOMS: atom_id res chain seq x y z
N MET A 1 -5.94 -26.63 -24.01
CA MET A 1 -6.15 -25.62 -22.94
C MET A 1 -5.18 -25.95 -21.82
N PRO A 2 -4.42 -25.00 -21.23
CA PRO A 2 -3.70 -25.36 -20.02
C PRO A 2 -4.73 -25.76 -18.97
N ASP A 3 -4.45 -26.89 -18.34
CA ASP A 3 -5.37 -27.55 -17.42
C ASP A 3 -5.67 -26.62 -16.23
N ALA A 4 -6.93 -26.53 -15.83
CA ALA A 4 -7.33 -25.83 -14.62
C ALA A 4 -6.58 -26.38 -13.39
N ALA A 5 -6.18 -27.66 -13.42
CA ALA A 5 -5.29 -28.24 -12.41
C ALA A 5 -3.89 -27.58 -12.42
N ALA A 6 -3.27 -27.41 -13.59
CA ALA A 6 -1.95 -26.78 -13.72
C ALA A 6 -1.97 -25.30 -13.25
N THR A 7 -3.04 -24.57 -13.55
CA THR A 7 -3.20 -23.18 -13.08
C THR A 7 -3.31 -23.12 -11.55
N ARG A 8 -4.08 -24.04 -10.95
CA ARG A 8 -4.21 -24.13 -9.48
C ARG A 8 -2.88 -24.47 -8.82
N GLU A 9 -2.11 -25.38 -9.41
CA GLU A 9 -0.80 -25.75 -8.89
C GLU A 9 0.18 -24.57 -8.92
N LEU A 10 0.25 -23.86 -10.05
CA LEU A 10 1.06 -22.64 -10.17
C LEU A 10 0.62 -21.58 -9.17
N LEU A 11 -0.69 -21.35 -9.03
CA LEU A 11 -1.22 -20.40 -8.06
C LEU A 11 -0.85 -20.79 -6.61
N ALA A 12 -0.93 -22.07 -6.26
CA ALA A 12 -0.52 -22.56 -4.94
C ALA A 12 0.98 -22.33 -4.69
N ARG A 13 1.83 -22.58 -5.69
CA ARG A 13 3.28 -22.31 -5.61
C ARG A 13 3.59 -20.83 -5.39
N HIS A 14 2.80 -19.93 -5.97
CA HIS A 14 3.00 -18.47 -5.86
C HIS A 14 2.18 -17.80 -4.74
N HIS A 15 1.33 -18.55 -4.02
CA HIS A 15 0.40 -18.02 -3.01
C HIS A 15 1.09 -17.09 -2.01
N ARG A 16 2.11 -17.59 -1.31
CA ARG A 16 2.77 -16.86 -0.21
C ARG A 16 3.39 -15.55 -0.71
N TRP A 17 4.02 -15.58 -1.86
CA TRP A 17 4.66 -14.41 -2.45
C TRP A 17 3.63 -13.36 -2.89
N LEU A 18 2.57 -13.76 -3.59
CA LEU A 18 1.49 -12.84 -4.01
C LEU A 18 0.76 -12.22 -2.81
N ALA A 19 0.52 -12.99 -1.76
CA ALA A 19 -0.08 -12.49 -0.53
C ALA A 19 0.82 -11.44 0.16
N HIS A 20 2.13 -11.68 0.23
CA HIS A 20 3.07 -10.68 0.77
C HIS A 20 3.15 -9.42 -0.11
N TYR A 21 3.16 -9.60 -1.44
CA TYR A 21 3.15 -8.49 -2.38
C TYR A 21 1.90 -7.61 -2.18
N LEU A 22 0.70 -8.20 -2.11
CA LEU A 22 -0.53 -7.45 -1.84
C LEU A 22 -0.51 -6.74 -0.48
N ARG A 23 0.02 -7.38 0.57
CA ARG A 23 0.19 -6.75 1.88
C ARG A 23 1.20 -5.60 1.89
N SER A 24 2.18 -5.59 0.98
CA SER A 24 3.08 -4.43 0.84
C SER A 24 2.42 -3.25 0.12
N LEU A 25 1.35 -3.49 -0.64
CA LEU A 25 0.64 -2.47 -1.42
C LEU A 25 -0.62 -1.94 -0.74
N LEU A 26 -1.21 -2.75 0.15
CA LEU A 26 -2.46 -2.45 0.84
C LEU A 26 -2.19 -2.40 2.35
N PRO A 27 -2.40 -1.24 3.01
CA PRO A 27 -2.10 -1.06 4.43
C PRO A 27 -3.05 -1.82 5.35
N ASP A 28 -4.28 -2.06 4.90
CA ASP A 28 -5.27 -2.84 5.64
C ASP A 28 -5.18 -4.33 5.30
N ALA A 29 -5.11 -5.16 6.34
CA ALA A 29 -4.94 -6.61 6.19
C ALA A 29 -6.20 -7.30 5.63
N GLY A 30 -7.40 -6.78 5.92
CA GLY A 30 -8.66 -7.29 5.39
C GLY A 30 -8.81 -7.00 3.89
N GLU A 31 -8.44 -5.79 3.47
CA GLU A 31 -8.39 -5.41 2.06
C GLU A 31 -7.35 -6.21 1.30
N ALA A 32 -6.18 -6.48 1.89
CA ALA A 32 -5.16 -7.33 1.28
C ALA A 32 -5.67 -8.76 1.03
N GLU A 33 -6.38 -9.33 2.00
CA GLU A 33 -7.00 -10.67 1.87
C GLU A 33 -8.12 -10.69 0.82
N SER A 34 -8.95 -9.64 0.78
CA SER A 34 -9.98 -9.48 -0.26
C SER A 34 -9.37 -9.37 -1.67
N ALA A 35 -8.30 -8.58 -1.80
CA ALA A 35 -7.54 -8.44 -3.04
C ALA A 35 -6.88 -9.75 -3.47
N TRP A 36 -6.42 -10.58 -2.52
CA TRP A 36 -5.88 -11.90 -2.80
C TRP A 36 -6.92 -12.82 -3.44
N ARG A 37 -8.12 -12.92 -2.85
CA ARG A 37 -9.22 -13.75 -3.38
C ARG A 37 -9.64 -13.32 -4.78
N GLU A 38 -9.73 -12.01 -5.00
CA GLU A 38 -10.06 -11.46 -6.31
C GLU A 38 -8.96 -11.75 -7.35
N THR A 39 -7.69 -11.62 -6.96
CA THR A 39 -6.54 -11.99 -7.78
C THR A 39 -6.59 -13.47 -8.17
N ALA A 40 -6.81 -14.36 -7.21
CA ALA A 40 -6.93 -15.80 -7.44
C ALA A 40 -8.07 -16.14 -8.41
N LEU A 41 -9.21 -15.45 -8.29
CA LEU A 41 -10.34 -15.61 -9.22
C LEU A 41 -10.00 -15.13 -10.64
N ARG A 42 -9.36 -13.95 -10.77
CA ARG A 42 -8.93 -13.40 -12.08
C ARG A 42 -7.91 -14.31 -12.75
N ILE A 43 -6.94 -14.82 -12.00
CA ILE A 43 -5.94 -15.78 -12.49
C ILE A 43 -6.62 -17.07 -12.96
N SER A 44 -7.55 -17.62 -12.17
CA SER A 44 -8.26 -18.86 -12.52
C SER A 44 -9.08 -18.71 -13.81
N ARG A 45 -9.71 -17.55 -14.03
CA ARG A 45 -10.45 -17.24 -15.26
C ARG A 45 -9.55 -17.05 -16.48
N ARG A 46 -8.35 -16.51 -16.27
CA ARG A 46 -7.39 -16.17 -17.34
C ARG A 46 -6.20 -17.13 -17.39
N GLY A 47 -6.29 -18.30 -16.76
CA GLY A 47 -5.16 -19.23 -16.62
C GLY A 47 -4.56 -19.68 -17.95
N HIS A 48 -5.34 -19.60 -19.03
CA HIS A 48 -4.88 -19.88 -20.38
C HIS A 48 -3.96 -18.82 -21.00
N GLU A 49 -4.00 -17.60 -20.48
CA GLU A 49 -3.18 -16.48 -20.92
C GLU A 49 -1.84 -16.40 -20.17
N GLY A 50 -1.71 -17.14 -19.06
CA GLY A 50 -0.52 -17.13 -18.22
C GLY A 50 0.59 -17.99 -18.84
N PRO A 51 1.70 -17.41 -19.33
CA PRO A 51 2.81 -18.20 -19.85
C PRO A 51 3.50 -18.96 -18.70
N ALA A 52 3.64 -20.28 -18.80
CA ALA A 52 4.30 -21.10 -17.79
C ALA A 52 5.70 -20.61 -17.35
N PRO A 53 6.60 -20.11 -18.23
CA PRO A 53 7.90 -19.59 -17.80
C PRO A 53 7.83 -18.20 -17.12
N ALA A 54 6.72 -17.47 -17.26
CA ALA A 54 6.57 -16.12 -16.72
C ALA A 54 5.27 -15.94 -15.90
N PHE A 55 4.74 -17.05 -15.35
CA PHE A 55 3.49 -17.05 -14.61
C PHE A 55 3.56 -16.13 -13.38
N GLY A 56 4.69 -16.11 -12.66
CA GLY A 56 4.90 -15.24 -11.52
C GLY A 56 4.73 -13.75 -11.86
N ALA A 57 5.48 -13.26 -12.86
CA ALA A 57 5.38 -11.86 -13.31
C ALA A 57 3.99 -11.51 -13.87
N TRP A 58 3.36 -12.45 -14.58
CA TRP A 58 2.01 -12.28 -15.08
C TRP A 58 0.98 -12.19 -13.94
N ALA A 59 1.09 -13.04 -12.92
CA ALA A 59 0.24 -13.03 -11.74
C ALA A 59 0.45 -11.76 -10.89
N GLU A 60 1.68 -11.29 -10.79
CA GLU A 60 2.03 -10.01 -10.13
C GLU A 60 1.30 -8.84 -10.74
N ARG A 61 1.27 -8.78 -12.08
CA ARG A 61 0.59 -7.70 -12.82
C ARG A 61 -0.90 -7.69 -12.53
N ILE A 62 -1.53 -8.86 -12.43
CA ILE A 62 -2.94 -8.99 -12.04
C ILE A 62 -3.13 -8.51 -10.59
N ALA A 63 -2.28 -8.97 -9.66
CA ALA A 63 -2.33 -8.55 -8.27
C ALA A 63 -2.14 -7.03 -8.11
N GLY A 64 -1.20 -6.44 -8.83
CA GLY A 64 -0.93 -5.00 -8.84
C GLY A 64 -2.09 -4.20 -9.43
N GLN A 65 -2.75 -4.73 -10.47
CA GLN A 65 -3.96 -4.12 -11.01
C GLN A 65 -5.08 -4.09 -9.95
N VAL A 66 -5.35 -5.21 -9.27
CA VAL A 66 -6.35 -5.29 -8.20
C VAL A 66 -6.02 -4.31 -7.07
N ALA A 67 -4.76 -4.29 -6.61
CA ALA A 67 -4.33 -3.36 -5.56
C ALA A 67 -4.51 -1.89 -5.98
N ASN A 68 -4.21 -1.54 -7.24
CA ASN A 68 -4.39 -0.19 -7.76
C ASN A 68 -5.87 0.21 -7.84
N GLU A 69 -6.74 -0.70 -8.30
CA GLU A 69 -8.19 -0.49 -8.33
C GLU A 69 -8.73 -0.21 -6.92
N ARG A 70 -8.28 -1.00 -5.92
CA ARG A 70 -8.64 -0.81 -4.51
C ARG A 70 -8.16 0.53 -3.97
N ARG A 71 -6.89 0.90 -4.21
CA ARG A 71 -6.35 2.20 -3.79
C ARG A 71 -7.09 3.40 -4.41
N LYS A 72 -7.60 3.25 -5.64
CA LYS A 72 -8.39 4.29 -6.32
C LYS A 72 -9.82 4.37 -5.79
N ALA A 73 -10.39 3.23 -5.40
CA ALA A 73 -11.72 3.17 -4.79
C ALA A 73 -11.72 3.60 -3.32
N ALA A 74 -10.58 3.49 -2.64
CA ALA A 74 -10.43 3.96 -1.27
C ALA A 74 -10.73 5.47 -1.21
N PRO A 75 -11.55 5.91 -0.24
CA PRO A 75 -11.77 7.34 -0.04
C PRO A 75 -10.43 8.02 0.18
N ARG A 76 -10.23 9.18 -0.47
CA ARG A 76 -9.06 10.00 -0.21
C ARG A 76 -9.08 10.35 1.27
N ALA A 77 -8.07 9.90 2.01
CA ALA A 77 -7.89 10.33 3.38
C ALA A 77 -7.73 11.86 3.37
N SER A 78 -8.74 12.56 3.89
CA SER A 78 -8.61 13.97 4.24
C SER A 78 -7.95 14.04 5.61
N PHE A 79 -6.98 14.91 5.77
CA PHE A 79 -6.52 15.25 7.11
C PHE A 79 -7.68 15.90 7.88
N SER A 80 -7.79 15.59 9.17
CA SER A 80 -8.78 16.20 10.02
C SER A 80 -8.34 17.63 10.36
N ASP A 81 -9.11 18.62 9.92
CA ASP A 81 -8.89 20.03 10.29
C ASP A 81 -8.95 20.21 11.82
N ASP A 82 -9.78 19.42 12.49
CA ASP A 82 -9.88 19.41 13.94
C ASP A 82 -8.58 18.88 14.60
N LEU A 83 -8.00 17.82 14.04
CA LEU A 83 -6.70 17.31 14.50
C LEU A 83 -5.60 18.35 14.30
N PHE A 84 -5.59 19.05 13.16
CA PHE A 84 -4.64 20.14 12.92
C PHE A 84 -4.80 21.28 13.92
N ARG A 85 -6.05 21.64 14.25
CA ARG A 85 -6.33 22.65 15.26
C ARG A 85 -5.82 22.23 16.63
N GLN A 86 -6.09 20.99 17.05
CA GLN A 86 -5.56 20.43 18.30
C GLN A 86 -4.03 20.40 18.35
N LEU A 87 -3.36 20.04 17.24
CA LEU A 87 -1.90 20.06 17.13
C LEU A 87 -1.33 21.49 17.24
N ALA A 88 -1.98 22.47 16.60
CA ALA A 88 -1.59 23.86 16.68
C ALA A 88 -1.71 24.39 18.12
N ASP A 89 -2.82 24.09 18.78
CA ASP A 89 -3.08 24.51 20.16
C ASP A 89 -2.11 23.85 21.14
N ALA A 90 -1.76 22.57 20.93
CA ALA A 90 -0.77 21.86 21.74
C ALA A 90 0.67 22.38 21.57
N SER A 91 0.95 23.07 20.46
CA SER A 91 2.31 23.53 20.13
C SER A 91 2.69 24.87 20.75
N GLY A 92 1.74 25.62 21.32
CA GLY A 92 1.97 26.97 21.89
C GLY A 92 3.20 27.07 22.83
N PRO A 93 3.31 26.21 23.86
CA PRO A 93 4.46 26.25 24.79
C PRO A 93 5.80 25.85 24.15
N ALA A 94 5.76 25.02 23.10
CA ALA A 94 6.95 24.60 22.38
C ALA A 94 7.43 25.67 21.38
N ALA A 95 6.49 26.40 20.77
CA ALA A 95 6.77 27.45 19.80
C ALA A 95 7.61 28.58 20.41
N GLU A 96 7.21 29.09 21.58
CA GLU A 96 7.95 30.17 22.27
C GLU A 96 9.39 29.77 22.58
N LYS A 97 9.60 28.52 23.03
CA LYS A 97 10.93 27.99 23.35
C LYS A 97 11.79 27.82 22.10
N VAL A 98 11.20 27.42 20.97
CA VAL A 98 11.91 27.29 19.69
C VAL A 98 12.29 28.67 19.14
N GLU A 99 11.38 29.65 19.19
CA GLU A 99 11.66 31.02 18.75
C GLU A 99 12.73 31.69 19.59
N ALA A 100 12.72 31.51 20.91
CA ALA A 100 13.77 32.00 21.79
C ALA A 100 15.15 31.43 21.43
N ARG A 101 15.22 30.13 21.13
CA ARG A 101 16.47 29.47 20.71
C ARG A 101 16.95 29.94 19.34
N ALA A 102 16.02 30.12 18.39
CA ALA A 102 16.34 30.62 17.07
C ALA A 102 16.89 32.06 17.12
N ARG A 103 16.30 32.92 17.96
CA ARG A 103 16.76 34.29 18.16
C ARG A 103 18.15 34.33 18.81
N ALA A 104 18.37 33.56 19.87
CA ALA A 104 19.69 33.45 20.51
C ALA A 104 20.77 32.93 19.55
N LEU A 105 20.44 31.94 18.71
CA LEU A 105 21.36 31.43 17.70
C LEU A 105 21.70 32.49 16.65
N ALA A 106 20.71 33.24 16.16
CA ALA A 106 20.93 34.32 15.20
C ALA A 106 21.85 35.41 15.77
N GLU A 107 21.68 35.77 17.04
CA GLU A 107 22.55 36.72 17.74
C GLU A 107 23.99 36.20 17.83
N CYS A 108 24.20 34.92 18.14
CA CYS A 108 25.54 34.33 18.18
C CYS A 108 26.23 34.25 16.82
N LEU A 109 25.49 34.09 15.72
CA LEU A 109 26.04 33.99 14.37
C LEU A 109 26.36 35.35 13.74
N LEU A 110 25.82 36.44 14.29
CA LEU A 110 26.04 37.81 13.82
C LEU A 110 27.16 38.54 14.60
N GLN A 111 27.81 37.87 15.55
CA GLN A 111 29.03 38.31 16.24
C GLN A 111 30.28 37.76 15.55
#